data_AF-A0A956QIJ5-F1
#
_entry.id   AF-A0A956QIJ5-F1
#
_cell.length_a   1.000
_cell.length_b   1.000
_cell.length_c   1.000
_cell.angle_alpha   90.00
_cell.angle_beta   90.00
_cell.angle_gamma   90.00
#
_symmetry.space_group_name_H-M   'P 1'
#
loop_
_entity.id
_entity.type
_entity.pdbx_description
1 polymer ?
#
loop_
_entity_poly.entity_id
_entity_poly.type
_entity_poly.pdbx_seq_one_letter_code
_entity_poly.pdbx_strand_id
1 'polypeptide(L)' 'QGVYVHKTLAEGRLADRFREALVHNLTRPFLHSVSVGMTSKQEVEAAWQVAREHDVQSLP' A
#
# COMPACT_ATOMS: atom_id res chain seq x y z
N GLN A 1 13.81 -13.90 -2.48
CA GLN A 1 12.65 -14.09 -1.60
C GLN A 1 12.05 -12.72 -1.35
N GLY A 2 10.76 -12.53 -1.59
CA GLY A 2 10.10 -11.22 -1.48
C GLY A 2 9.57 -10.95 -0.07
N VAL A 3 9.66 -9.70 0.38
CA VAL A 3 9.00 -9.25 1.61
C VAL A 3 7.61 -8.72 1.26
N TYR A 4 6.62 -9.16 2.03
CA TYR A 4 5.23 -8.78 1.85
C TYR A 4 4.63 -8.37 3.18
N VAL A 5 3.84 -7.30 3.17
CA VAL A 5 3.20 -6.76 4.37
C VAL A 5 1.69 -6.82 4.23
N HIS A 6 1.06 -7.40 5.24
CA HIS A 6 -0.38 -7.39 5.44
C HIS A 6 -0.78 -6.38 6.50
N LYS A 7 -2.11 -6.14 6.61
CA LYS A 7 -2.71 -5.34 7.68
C LYS A 7 -2.16 -3.90 7.71
N THR A 8 -1.88 -3.33 6.54
CA THR A 8 -1.40 -1.95 6.38
C THR A 8 -2.24 -0.90 7.10
N LEU A 9 -3.56 -1.12 7.16
CA LEU A 9 -4.49 -0.20 7.83
C LEU A 9 -4.77 -0.55 9.29
N ALA A 10 -3.99 -1.47 9.88
CA ALA A 10 -4.15 -1.92 11.27
C ALA A 10 -5.61 -2.26 11.61
N GLU A 11 -6.25 -3.08 10.77
CA GLU A 11 -7.66 -3.49 10.94
C GLU A 11 -8.66 -2.33 10.85
N GLY A 12 -8.35 -1.33 10.01
CA GLY A 12 -9.20 -0.17 9.78
C GLY A 12 -8.92 0.99 10.72
N ARG A 13 -8.04 0.82 11.73
CA ARG A 13 -7.64 1.91 12.65
C ARG A 13 -6.92 3.07 11.96
N LEU A 14 -6.39 2.84 10.76
CA LEU A 14 -5.73 3.85 9.93
C LEU A 14 -6.51 4.14 8.64
N ALA A 15 -7.82 3.83 8.60
CA ALA A 15 -8.62 4.05 7.38
C ALA A 15 -8.74 5.53 7.01
N ASP A 16 -8.82 6.42 8.00
CA ASP A 16 -8.78 7.88 7.84
C ASP A 16 -7.41 8.38 7.35
N ARG A 17 -6.35 7.63 7.65
CA ARG A 17 -4.95 7.91 7.28
C ARG A 17 -4.44 6.96 6.19
N PHE A 18 -5.35 6.46 5.37
CA PHE A 18 -5.10 5.41 4.39
C PHE A 18 -3.88 5.66 3.50
N ARG A 19 -3.79 6.87 2.93
CA ARG A 19 -2.71 7.26 2.03
C ARG A 19 -1.35 7.19 2.71
N GLU A 20 -1.25 7.74 3.92
CA GLU A 20 0.01 7.76 4.69
C GLU A 20 0.45 6.36 5.07
N ALA A 21 -0.48 5.50 5.47
CA ALA A 21 -0.19 4.10 5.80
C ALA A 21 0.33 3.32 4.60
N LEU A 22 -0.28 3.53 3.42
CA LEU A 22 0.19 2.94 2.17
C LEU A 22 1.59 3.45 1.81
N VAL A 23 1.78 4.77 1.75
CA VAL A 23 3.07 5.38 1.40
C VAL A 23 4.18 4.92 2.33
N HIS A 24 3.91 4.90 3.63
CA HIS A 24 4.86 4.42 4.64
C HIS A 24 5.31 2.99 4.36
N ASN A 25 4.42 2.10 3.94
CA ASN A 25 4.80 0.74 3.58
C ASN A 25 5.51 0.69 2.23
N LEU A 26 4.95 1.32 1.19
CA LEU A 26 5.48 1.29 -0.18
C LEU A 26 6.90 1.87 -0.30
N THR A 27 7.26 2.80 0.59
CA THR A 27 8.61 3.40 0.62
C THR A 27 9.62 2.61 1.46
N ARG A 28 9.23 1.47 2.05
CA ARG A 28 10.16 0.63 2.82
C ARG A 28 11.13 -0.10 1.90
N PRO A 29 12.43 -0.08 2.22
CA PRO A 29 13.40 -0.83 1.45
C PRO A 29 13.07 -2.32 1.48
N PHE A 30 13.27 -2.99 0.33
CA PHE A 30 13.06 -4.43 0.13
C PHE A 30 11.61 -4.91 0.23
N LEU A 31 10.63 -4.03 0.40
CA LEU A 31 9.22 -4.42 0.35
C LEU A 31 8.80 -4.63 -1.11
N HIS A 32 8.29 -5.82 -1.41
CA HIS A 32 7.90 -6.19 -2.78
C HIS A 32 6.41 -5.99 -3.02
N SER A 33 5.58 -6.09 -1.97
CA SER A 33 4.14 -5.90 -2.10
C SER A 33 3.49 -5.54 -0.77
N VAL A 34 2.30 -4.96 -0.86
CA VAL A 34 1.44 -4.59 0.24
C VAL A 34 0.05 -5.15 -0.02
N SER A 35 -0.60 -5.69 1.02
CA SER A 35 -2.02 -6.06 0.95
C SER A 35 -2.88 -5.17 1.83
N VAL A 36 -3.96 -4.73 1.22
CA VAL A 36 -4.98 -3.90 1.84
C VAL A 36 -6.35 -4.48 1.49
N GLY A 37 -7.21 -4.64 2.49
CA GLY A 37 -8.60 -5.01 2.27
C GLY A 37 -9.40 -3.76 1.91
N MET A 38 -10.17 -3.83 0.82
CA MET A 38 -11.05 -2.77 0.33
C MET A 38 -12.47 -3.30 0.17
N THR A 39 -13.43 -2.40 0.32
CA THR A 39 -14.87 -2.69 0.26
C THR A 39 -15.56 -2.04 -0.94
N SER A 40 -14.88 -1.12 -1.63
CA SER A 40 -15.42 -0.43 -2.82
C SER A 40 -14.41 -0.33 -3.96
N LYS A 41 -14.91 -0.13 -5.18
CA LYS A 41 -14.08 0.10 -6.37
C LYS A 41 -13.29 1.40 -6.27
N GLN A 42 -13.90 2.42 -5.70
CA GLN A 42 -13.30 3.74 -5.48
C GLN A 42 -12.07 3.64 -4.56
N GLU A 43 -12.16 2.83 -3.50
CA GLU A 43 -11.02 2.55 -2.62
C GLU A 43 -9.89 1.83 -3.35
N VAL A 44 -10.21 0.87 -4.22
CA VAL A 44 -9.21 0.17 -5.04
C VAL A 44 -8.51 1.15 -5.99
N GLU A 45 -9.26 2.03 -6.66
CA GLU A 45 -8.70 3.05 -7.56
C GLU A 45 -7.81 4.04 -6.80
N ALA A 46 -8.22 4.48 -5.60
CA ALA A 46 -7.40 5.34 -4.75
C ALA A 46 -6.10 4.65 -4.31
N ALA A 47 -6.16 3.37 -3.92
CA ALA A 47 -4.99 2.57 -3.57
C ALA A 47 -4.02 2.44 -4.73
N TRP A 48 -4.57 2.15 -5.91
CA TRP A 48 -3.82 2.00 -7.14
C TRP A 48 -3.09 3.30 -7.52
N GLN A 49 -3.77 4.43 -7.39
CA GLN A 49 -3.17 5.74 -7.67
C GLN A 49 -1.98 6.02 -6.75
N VAL A 50 -2.11 5.76 -5.44
CA VAL A 50 -1.00 5.89 -4.48
C VAL A 50 0.13 4.93 -4.83
N ALA A 51 -0.18 3.67 -5.17
CA ALA A 51 0.83 2.70 -5.57
C ALA A 51 1.62 3.16 -6.80
N ARG A 52 0.94 3.69 -7.83
CA ARG A 52 1.58 4.21 -9.05
C ARG A 52 2.48 5.40 -8.81
N GLU A 53 2.09 6.31 -7.91
CA GLU A 53 2.91 7.48 -7.55
C GLU A 53 4.21 7.08 -6.83
N HIS A 54 4.21 5.90 -6.20
CA HIS A 54 5.31 5.38 -5.39
C HIS A 54 5.98 4.14 -6.00
N ASP A 55 5.69 3.84 -7.27
CA ASP A 55 6.35 2.79 -8.02
C ASP A 55 7.74 3.29 -8.46
N VAL A 56 8.70 3.25 -7.52
CA VAL A 56 10.09 3.70 -7.72
C VAL A 56 11.08 2.53 -7.73
N GLN A 57 10.63 1.28 -7.79
CA GLN A 57 11.52 0.12 -7.93
C GLN A 57 10.93 -0.99 -8.79
N SER A 58 10.65 -0.67 -10.04
CA SER A 58 10.97 -1.62 -11.11
C SER A 58 12.38 -1.27 -11.60
N LEU A 59 13.38 -2.03 -11.11
CA LEU A 59 14.60 -2.48 -11.81
C LEU A 59 15.64 -2.95 -10.78
N PRO A 60 16.47 -3.96 -11.12
CA PRO A 60 16.66 -4.60 -12.42
C PRO A 60 15.65 -5.69 -12.77
#